data_AF-A0A1A8ZI68-F1
#
_entry.id   AF-A0A1A8ZI68-F1
#
_cell.length_a   1.000
_cell.length_b   1.000
_cell.length_c   1.000
_cell.angle_alpha   90.00
_cell.angle_beta   90.00
_cell.angle_gamma   90.00
#
_symmetry.space_group_name_H-M   'P 1'
#
loop_
_entity.id
_entity.type
_entity.pdbx_description
1 polymer ?
#
loop_
_entity_poly.entity_id
_entity_poly.type
_entity_poly.pdbx_seq_one_letter_code
_entity_poly.pdbx_strand_id
1 'polypeptide(L)'
;MPPVRFSPTLRITIKKEKVHENVIKKKFYSVKKSEITCNNFIFPCLYNTINNIQRTAFETHKLSFCISSEIRKEITMAHAVPQVVSLDPTSVPLEYHTPIDNIKIELKDINEENCSAEDGLILFLVNSVSKDSNVPIKINTKVNDTYINGFLKEGNFESFNGKLGTMKTFYISNENKKYISLAYIGCGPVNELTEFEVRRMVTSVSTLLHDNKFSKVSIIFEIKIQECLFRFFLENLFYEYVTDERFKSSDKSTNTDYIKNLSLHIANAYLYKNEIEKSRIYFFGTYLAAQLIAAPSNYCNPVSLSNAAVELAQKLNLEYKVLGIKEIEELKMGAYLSVGKGSMYPNHFIHLTYKGKGDIKKKIALVGKGITFDSGGYNLKASPGSMIDLMKFDMSGCAAVLGCAYCIGTMKPENVEIHFLSAICENMVSKNSYRPGDIITASNGKTIEVGNTDAEGRLTLADALVYAEKLGVDYIIDIATLTGAMLYSLGTSYAGVFGNNEKLINKLLNSSKTSNEPIWWLPIINEYRSSLNSKYADINNISSSVKASSVVASLFLKEFVQNTPWAHIDIAGVSWNFKARKPKGFGVRLLTEFVLNDAL
;
A
#
# COMPACT_ATOMS: atom_id res chain seq x y z
N MET A 1 -55.80 26.37 -26.27
CA MET A 1 -56.06 25.88 -27.64
C MET A 1 -54.84 26.20 -28.52
N PRO A 2 -54.47 25.31 -29.46
CA PRO A 2 -53.50 25.58 -30.54
C PRO A 2 -54.23 26.10 -31.81
N PRO A 3 -53.62 26.16 -33.01
CA PRO A 3 -52.33 26.77 -33.40
C PRO A 3 -52.45 27.69 -34.65
N VAL A 4 -51.38 28.42 -35.01
CA VAL A 4 -51.19 28.90 -36.40
C VAL A 4 -49.71 28.74 -36.81
N ARG A 5 -49.47 28.25 -38.04
CA ARG A 5 -48.17 28.30 -38.74
C ARG A 5 -48.24 29.38 -39.82
N PHE A 6 -47.12 29.96 -40.22
CA PHE A 6 -46.74 30.06 -41.64
C PHE A 6 -45.23 30.34 -41.80
N SER A 7 -44.67 29.93 -42.94
CA SER A 7 -43.38 30.36 -43.47
C SER A 7 -43.61 31.02 -44.85
N PRO A 8 -42.60 31.68 -45.44
CA PRO A 8 -41.83 30.96 -46.44
C PRO A 8 -40.31 31.23 -46.50
N THR A 9 -39.63 30.17 -46.91
CA THR A 9 -38.28 30.05 -47.48
C THR A 9 -37.73 31.18 -48.38
N LEU A 10 -36.40 31.29 -48.37
CA LEU A 10 -35.61 31.28 -49.63
C LEU A 10 -34.48 30.23 -49.55
N ARG A 11 -33.96 29.77 -50.70
CA ARG A 11 -32.90 28.74 -50.82
C ARG A 11 -31.75 29.26 -51.68
N ILE A 12 -30.52 28.77 -51.40
CA ILE A 12 -29.55 28.34 -52.43
C ILE A 12 -29.08 26.92 -52.04
N THR A 13 -28.55 26.13 -52.97
CA THR A 13 -28.38 24.66 -52.87
C THR A 13 -27.22 24.20 -53.78
N ILE A 14 -26.98 22.88 -53.91
CA ILE A 14 -26.08 22.16 -54.87
C ILE A 14 -24.65 21.94 -54.32
N LYS A 15 -24.07 20.72 -54.30
CA LYS A 15 -24.53 19.38 -54.75
C LYS A 15 -23.99 18.24 -53.87
N LYS A 16 -24.59 17.05 -54.00
CA LYS A 16 -24.02 15.72 -53.67
C LYS A 16 -24.06 14.87 -54.94
N GLU A 17 -23.20 13.85 -55.04
CA GLU A 17 -23.40 12.73 -55.96
C GLU A 17 -22.93 11.40 -55.33
N LYS A 18 -23.57 10.30 -55.73
CA LYS A 18 -23.14 8.89 -55.55
C LYS A 18 -22.47 8.45 -56.89
N VAL A 19 -22.05 7.23 -57.22
CA VAL A 19 -22.35 5.82 -56.84
C VAL A 19 -21.08 4.99 -57.19
N HIS A 20 -20.76 3.81 -56.66
CA HIS A 20 -21.26 2.47 -57.08
C HIS A 20 -20.60 1.33 -56.25
N GLU A 21 -21.06 0.08 -56.47
CA GLU A 21 -20.62 -1.14 -55.78
C GLU A 21 -19.81 -2.11 -56.70
N ASN A 22 -19.22 -3.14 -56.06
CA ASN A 22 -19.11 -4.57 -56.47
C ASN A 22 -17.74 -5.19 -56.88
N VAL A 23 -17.44 -6.32 -56.18
CA VAL A 23 -16.72 -7.55 -56.65
C VAL A 23 -15.19 -7.38 -56.93
N ILE A 24 -14.21 -8.18 -56.44
CA ILE A 24 -13.94 -9.65 -56.34
C ILE A 24 -13.17 -9.92 -55.00
N LYS A 25 -13.21 -11.00 -54.17
CA LYS A 25 -13.60 -12.44 -54.11
C LYS A 25 -12.41 -13.46 -54.06
N LYS A 26 -12.22 -14.13 -52.89
CA LYS A 26 -11.26 -15.25 -52.57
C LYS A 26 -9.77 -14.83 -52.48
N LYS A 27 -8.85 -15.45 -51.70
CA LYS A 27 -8.73 -16.73 -50.92
C LYS A 27 -8.11 -16.43 -49.51
N PHE A 28 -7.95 -17.28 -48.47
CA PHE A 28 -8.44 -18.63 -48.04
C PHE A 28 -8.10 -18.89 -46.54
N TYR A 29 -8.56 -20.04 -46.01
CA TYR A 29 -8.12 -20.87 -44.84
C TYR A 29 -6.76 -20.54 -44.18
N SER A 30 -6.57 -20.49 -42.85
CA SER A 30 -7.08 -21.28 -41.68
C SER A 30 -6.48 -22.70 -41.52
N VAL A 31 -5.72 -22.93 -40.44
CA VAL A 31 -5.19 -24.24 -40.03
C VAL A 31 -5.44 -24.46 -38.53
N LYS A 32 -5.81 -25.69 -38.13
CA LYS A 32 -6.05 -26.11 -36.73
C LYS A 32 -4.82 -26.81 -36.14
N LYS A 33 -4.84 -27.02 -34.81
CA LYS A 33 -3.97 -27.99 -34.11
C LYS A 33 -3.90 -29.35 -34.81
N SER A 34 -2.73 -29.97 -34.76
CA SER A 34 -2.54 -31.43 -34.80
C SER A 34 -1.32 -31.79 -33.96
N GLU A 35 -1.43 -32.82 -33.12
CA GLU A 35 -0.33 -33.34 -32.31
C GLU A 35 0.55 -34.29 -33.14
N ILE A 36 1.88 -34.24 -32.96
CA ILE A 36 2.80 -35.32 -33.34
C ILE A 36 3.84 -35.48 -32.23
N THR A 37 4.13 -36.72 -31.86
CA THR A 37 5.07 -37.12 -30.81
C THR A 37 6.30 -37.85 -31.36
N CYS A 38 7.32 -37.98 -30.51
CA CYS A 38 8.40 -38.97 -30.55
C CYS A 38 9.61 -38.81 -31.50
N ASN A 39 10.76 -38.57 -30.83
CA ASN A 39 12.00 -39.35 -30.89
C ASN A 39 13.10 -39.03 -31.94
N ASN A 40 14.25 -38.62 -31.38
CA ASN A 40 15.61 -39.09 -31.63
C ASN A 40 16.17 -39.15 -33.07
N PHE A 41 17.25 -38.40 -33.33
CA PHE A 41 18.54 -38.99 -33.70
C PHE A 41 19.73 -38.08 -33.32
N ILE A 42 20.96 -38.59 -33.44
CA ILE A 42 22.15 -38.20 -32.66
C ILE A 42 23.10 -37.26 -33.45
N PHE A 43 23.85 -36.44 -32.70
CA PHE A 43 25.14 -35.74 -32.94
C PHE A 43 26.19 -36.43 -33.89
N PRO A 44 27.37 -35.84 -34.24
CA PRO A 44 27.96 -34.52 -33.88
C PRO A 44 28.73 -33.72 -34.99
N CYS A 45 29.33 -32.58 -34.59
CA CYS A 45 30.64 -32.01 -35.01
C CYS A 45 30.93 -31.49 -36.43
N LEU A 46 31.41 -30.23 -36.52
CA LEU A 46 32.83 -29.90 -36.77
C LEU A 46 33.19 -28.42 -36.45
N TYR A 47 34.47 -28.05 -36.53
CA TYR A 47 35.10 -26.81 -36.01
C TYR A 47 36.20 -26.32 -36.99
N ASN A 48 36.82 -25.14 -36.73
CA ASN A 48 38.00 -24.56 -37.45
C ASN A 48 37.77 -24.06 -38.91
N THR A 49 38.49 -23.07 -39.51
CA THR A 49 39.55 -22.13 -39.04
C THR A 49 39.72 -20.88 -39.94
N ILE A 50 39.84 -19.69 -39.32
CA ILE A 50 40.94 -18.68 -39.41
C ILE A 50 41.47 -18.07 -40.77
N ASN A 51 41.66 -16.73 -40.73
CA ASN A 51 42.63 -15.81 -41.41
C ASN A 51 42.33 -15.01 -42.72
N ASN A 52 42.36 -13.68 -42.53
CA ASN A 52 43.09 -12.61 -43.26
C ASN A 52 42.95 -12.35 -44.77
N ILE A 53 42.57 -11.10 -45.10
CA ILE A 53 43.35 -10.18 -45.96
C ILE A 53 43.01 -8.71 -45.60
N GLN A 54 43.81 -7.74 -46.05
CA GLN A 54 43.88 -6.37 -45.48
C GLN A 54 42.99 -5.31 -46.16
N ARG A 55 42.59 -4.32 -45.37
CA ARG A 55 42.37 -2.88 -45.68
C ARG A 55 41.97 -2.49 -47.12
N THR A 56 40.75 -1.99 -47.24
CA THR A 56 40.48 -0.65 -47.82
C THR A 56 39.34 0.00 -47.04
N ALA A 57 39.29 1.32 -46.99
CA ALA A 57 38.25 2.06 -46.26
C ALA A 57 37.09 2.43 -47.17
N PHE A 58 35.86 2.54 -46.64
CA PHE A 58 35.01 3.75 -46.70
C PHE A 58 33.72 3.53 -45.86
N GLU A 59 33.17 4.63 -45.34
CA GLU A 59 31.80 4.85 -44.81
C GLU A 59 31.05 3.73 -44.05
N THR A 60 30.88 3.93 -42.73
CA THR A 60 29.94 3.17 -41.90
C THR A 60 28.52 3.71 -42.00
N HIS A 61 27.65 3.06 -42.78
CA HIS A 61 26.21 3.33 -42.77
C HIS A 61 25.62 3.10 -41.36
N LYS A 62 25.02 4.15 -40.78
CA LYS A 62 24.20 4.03 -39.57
C LYS A 62 22.89 3.30 -39.90
N LEU A 63 22.79 2.04 -39.47
CA LEU A 63 21.52 1.31 -39.39
C LEU A 63 20.62 1.96 -38.33
N SER A 64 19.85 2.96 -38.77
CA SER A 64 18.84 3.62 -37.94
C SER A 64 17.58 2.76 -37.86
N PHE A 65 17.41 2.05 -36.73
CA PHE A 65 16.15 1.39 -36.42
C PHE A 65 15.06 2.45 -36.20
N CYS A 66 14.20 2.61 -37.20
CA CYS A 66 13.02 3.46 -37.13
C CYS A 66 11.95 2.82 -36.23
N ILE A 67 12.14 2.95 -34.92
CA ILE A 67 11.05 2.77 -33.94
C ILE A 67 9.95 3.77 -34.30
N SER A 68 8.71 3.30 -34.44
CA SER A 68 7.61 4.14 -34.89
C SER A 68 7.36 5.33 -33.95
N SER A 69 6.88 6.43 -34.53
CA SER A 69 6.53 7.66 -33.82
C SER A 69 5.37 7.47 -32.83
N GLU A 70 4.61 6.39 -32.96
CA GLU A 70 3.53 5.98 -32.07
C GLU A 70 4.07 5.30 -30.81
N ILE A 71 5.02 4.36 -30.91
CA ILE A 71 5.65 3.71 -29.74
C ILE A 71 6.38 4.73 -28.85
N ARG A 72 6.92 5.82 -29.44
CA ARG A 72 7.52 6.91 -28.65
C ARG A 72 6.51 7.75 -27.86
N LYS A 73 5.20 7.71 -28.18
CA LYS A 73 4.16 8.48 -27.49
C LYS A 73 3.64 7.83 -26.21
N GLU A 74 3.80 6.52 -26.03
CA GLU A 74 3.32 5.83 -24.83
C GLU A 74 4.33 5.84 -23.67
N ILE A 75 5.60 6.11 -23.96
CA ILE A 75 6.69 6.18 -22.96
C ILE A 75 6.89 7.62 -22.41
N THR A 76 6.31 8.64 -23.05
CA THR A 76 6.63 10.07 -22.84
C THR A 76 5.79 10.78 -21.76
N MET A 77 5.52 10.10 -20.63
CA MET A 77 4.81 10.68 -19.46
C MET A 77 5.61 10.65 -18.15
N ALA A 78 6.76 9.96 -18.10
CA ALA A 78 7.63 9.95 -16.92
C ALA A 78 8.48 11.24 -16.89
N HIS A 79 8.48 11.93 -15.75
CA HIS A 79 9.29 13.12 -15.54
C HIS A 79 10.74 12.73 -15.23
N ALA A 80 11.71 13.43 -15.84
CA ALA A 80 13.13 13.16 -15.58
C ALA A 80 13.51 13.56 -14.16
N VAL A 81 14.04 12.62 -13.37
CA VAL A 81 14.54 12.85 -12.01
C VAL A 81 15.86 13.63 -12.09
N PRO A 82 15.97 14.82 -11.48
CA PRO A 82 17.24 15.54 -11.34
C PRO A 82 18.29 14.72 -10.57
N GLN A 83 19.54 14.78 -11.04
CA GLN A 83 20.70 14.12 -10.42
C GLN A 83 21.76 15.17 -10.07
N VAL A 84 22.51 14.98 -8.99
CA VAL A 84 23.73 15.75 -8.67
C VAL A 84 24.94 15.08 -9.32
N VAL A 85 24.98 13.75 -9.30
CA VAL A 85 25.98 12.89 -9.95
C VAL A 85 25.29 11.78 -10.73
N SER A 86 25.94 11.25 -11.77
CA SER A 86 25.39 10.18 -12.63
C SER A 86 25.10 8.85 -11.93
N LEU A 87 25.51 8.70 -10.67
CA LEU A 87 25.22 7.55 -9.81
C LEU A 87 23.96 7.72 -8.95
N ASP A 88 23.34 8.91 -8.93
CA ASP A 88 22.09 9.14 -8.20
C ASP A 88 20.93 8.37 -8.86
N PRO A 89 20.08 7.67 -8.11
CA PRO A 89 19.01 6.85 -8.67
C PRO A 89 17.87 7.69 -9.25
N THR A 90 17.35 7.26 -10.41
CA THR A 90 16.29 7.96 -11.16
C THR A 90 14.91 7.29 -11.07
N SER A 91 14.76 6.28 -10.22
CA SER A 91 13.50 5.55 -9.99
C SER A 91 13.49 4.87 -8.62
N VAL A 92 12.30 4.69 -8.03
CA VAL A 92 12.13 3.76 -6.91
C VAL A 92 12.09 2.33 -7.47
N PRO A 93 12.94 1.39 -7.01
CA PRO A 93 12.79 -0.02 -7.37
C PRO A 93 11.52 -0.57 -6.72
N LEU A 94 10.62 -1.18 -7.50
CA LEU A 94 9.36 -1.76 -7.01
C LEU A 94 9.18 -3.20 -7.49
N GLU A 95 8.96 -4.09 -6.54
CA GLU A 95 8.66 -5.51 -6.77
C GLU A 95 7.13 -5.69 -6.83
N TYR A 96 6.60 -5.79 -8.04
CA TYR A 96 5.17 -6.03 -8.32
C TYR A 96 4.79 -7.52 -8.43
N HIS A 97 5.79 -8.41 -8.40
CA HIS A 97 5.60 -9.84 -8.27
C HIS A 97 6.48 -10.31 -7.12
N THR A 98 5.81 -10.87 -6.12
CA THR A 98 6.40 -11.32 -4.86
C THR A 98 6.43 -12.85 -4.83
N PRO A 99 7.20 -13.45 -3.91
CA PRO A 99 7.14 -14.89 -3.69
C PRO A 99 5.74 -15.39 -3.26
N ILE A 100 4.93 -14.54 -2.61
CA ILE A 100 3.58 -14.86 -2.14
C ILE A 100 2.62 -15.15 -3.30
N ASP A 101 2.77 -14.46 -4.42
CA ASP A 101 1.95 -14.65 -5.63
C ASP A 101 2.11 -16.05 -6.22
N ASN A 102 3.22 -16.74 -5.90
CA ASN A 102 3.52 -18.11 -6.34
C ASN A 102 3.03 -19.19 -5.36
N ILE A 103 2.57 -18.82 -4.15
CA ILE A 103 2.03 -19.76 -3.17
C ILE A 103 0.65 -20.23 -3.63
N LYS A 104 0.47 -21.53 -3.86
CA LYS A 104 -0.85 -22.13 -3.99
C LYS A 104 -1.49 -22.26 -2.61
N ILE A 105 -2.71 -21.74 -2.45
CA ILE A 105 -3.45 -21.85 -1.19
C ILE A 105 -4.63 -22.81 -1.40
N GLU A 106 -4.73 -23.81 -0.53
CA GLU A 106 -5.88 -24.71 -0.42
C GLU A 106 -6.60 -24.44 0.90
N LEU A 107 -7.92 -24.53 0.91
CA LEU A 107 -8.76 -24.31 2.10
C LEU A 107 -9.69 -25.50 2.27
N LYS A 108 -9.65 -26.13 3.45
CA LYS A 108 -10.29 -27.41 3.74
C LYS A 108 -11.03 -27.36 5.05
N ASP A 109 -12.20 -27.99 5.10
CA ASP A 109 -12.93 -28.10 6.37
C ASP A 109 -12.30 -29.17 7.25
N ILE A 110 -11.96 -28.78 8.48
CA ILE A 110 -11.32 -29.65 9.48
C ILE A 110 -12.19 -30.85 9.89
N ASN A 111 -13.50 -30.80 9.60
CA ASN A 111 -14.46 -31.86 9.88
C ASN A 111 -14.72 -32.79 8.66
N GLU A 112 -14.36 -32.35 7.45
CA GLU A 112 -14.61 -33.07 6.19
C GLU A 112 -13.32 -33.69 5.63
N GLU A 113 -12.18 -32.97 5.71
CA GLU A 113 -10.87 -33.40 5.22
C GLU A 113 -9.79 -33.31 6.30
N ASN A 114 -9.40 -34.48 6.83
CA ASN A 114 -8.18 -34.65 7.64
C ASN A 114 -6.93 -34.10 6.92
N CYS A 115 -5.96 -33.57 7.65
CA CYS A 115 -4.71 -33.06 7.09
C CYS A 115 -3.84 -34.17 6.44
N SER A 116 -3.24 -33.89 5.28
CA SER A 116 -2.19 -34.75 4.67
C SER A 116 -0.88 -34.65 5.46
N ALA A 117 -0.10 -35.74 5.51
CA ALA A 117 1.17 -35.84 6.23
C ALA A 117 2.34 -36.38 5.38
N GLU A 118 2.25 -36.23 4.06
CA GLU A 118 3.21 -36.84 3.12
C GLU A 118 4.60 -36.18 3.15
N ASP A 119 4.64 -34.86 3.37
CA ASP A 119 5.83 -34.00 3.28
C ASP A 119 5.58 -32.61 3.92
N GLY A 120 6.67 -31.91 4.24
CA GLY A 120 6.65 -30.51 4.68
C GLY A 120 6.41 -30.29 6.18
N LEU A 121 5.74 -29.19 6.50
CA LEU A 121 5.39 -28.77 7.87
C LEU A 121 3.88 -28.92 8.11
N ILE A 122 3.49 -29.55 9.21
CA ILE A 122 2.15 -29.43 9.79
C ILE A 122 2.25 -28.55 11.05
N LEU A 123 1.52 -27.45 11.08
CA LEU A 123 1.45 -26.49 12.18
C LEU A 123 0.03 -26.47 12.77
N PHE A 124 -0.08 -26.68 14.08
CA PHE A 124 -1.32 -26.49 14.82
C PHE A 124 -1.31 -25.15 15.56
N LEU A 125 -2.37 -24.37 15.39
CA LEU A 125 -2.69 -23.20 16.22
C LEU A 125 -3.65 -23.67 17.32
N VAL A 126 -3.21 -23.63 18.58
CA VAL A 126 -3.90 -24.22 19.74
C VAL A 126 -4.00 -23.24 20.90
N ASN A 127 -5.17 -23.14 21.53
CA ASN A 127 -5.37 -22.36 22.75
C ASN A 127 -5.01 -23.16 24.02
N SER A 128 -4.99 -22.48 25.18
CA SER A 128 -5.01 -23.17 26.48
C SER A 128 -6.40 -23.09 27.10
N VAL A 129 -6.93 -24.23 27.56
CA VAL A 129 -8.30 -24.32 28.11
C VAL A 129 -8.45 -23.58 29.44
N SER A 130 -7.34 -23.25 30.12
CA SER A 130 -7.30 -22.45 31.34
C SER A 130 -6.31 -21.29 31.25
N LYS A 131 -6.41 -20.35 32.20
CA LYS A 131 -5.38 -19.32 32.46
C LYS A 131 -4.13 -19.87 33.13
N ASP A 132 -4.23 -21.01 33.83
CA ASP A 132 -3.06 -21.71 34.36
C ASP A 132 -2.22 -22.30 33.23
N SER A 133 -0.94 -21.93 33.18
CA SER A 133 0.00 -22.32 32.13
C SER A 133 0.46 -23.78 32.20
N ASN A 134 -0.10 -24.59 33.10
CA ASN A 134 0.38 -25.94 33.41
C ASN A 134 -0.61 -27.04 33.01
N VAL A 135 -1.75 -26.68 32.38
CA VAL A 135 -2.68 -27.67 31.82
C VAL A 135 -2.17 -28.11 30.44
N PRO A 136 -1.97 -29.42 30.20
CA PRO A 136 -1.53 -29.93 28.90
C PRO A 136 -2.51 -29.58 27.77
N ILE A 137 -1.99 -29.20 26.61
CA ILE A 137 -2.82 -29.00 25.42
C ILE A 137 -3.24 -30.35 24.87
N LYS A 138 -4.52 -30.48 24.51
CA LYS A 138 -5.06 -31.61 23.77
C LYS A 138 -5.38 -31.19 22.34
N ILE A 139 -4.71 -31.80 21.37
CA ILE A 139 -5.05 -31.71 19.93
C ILE A 139 -6.21 -32.68 19.65
N ASN A 140 -7.18 -32.24 18.85
CA ASN A 140 -8.43 -32.98 18.61
C ASN A 140 -8.60 -33.37 17.14
N THR A 141 -7.94 -32.66 16.23
CA THR A 141 -7.92 -32.92 14.79
C THR A 141 -7.15 -34.19 14.48
N LYS A 142 -7.68 -34.99 13.55
CA LYS A 142 -6.97 -36.16 13.02
C LYS A 142 -6.18 -35.78 11.78
N VAL A 143 -4.99 -36.36 11.68
CA VAL A 143 -4.15 -36.33 10.47
C VAL A 143 -4.40 -37.61 9.68
N ASN A 144 -4.23 -37.62 8.36
CA ASN A 144 -4.21 -38.85 7.56
C ASN A 144 -2.85 -39.56 7.68
N ASP A 145 -2.54 -40.00 8.90
CA ASP A 145 -1.33 -40.77 9.26
C ASP A 145 -1.52 -41.43 10.64
N THR A 146 -1.31 -42.75 10.75
CA THR A 146 -1.50 -43.47 12.02
C THR A 146 -0.41 -43.23 13.06
N TYR A 147 0.84 -42.97 12.67
CA TYR A 147 1.97 -42.75 13.57
C TYR A 147 1.93 -41.36 14.20
N ILE A 148 1.60 -40.33 13.42
CA ILE A 148 1.37 -38.96 13.89
C ILE A 148 0.12 -38.91 14.77
N ASN A 149 -0.97 -39.59 14.40
CA ASN A 149 -2.12 -39.77 15.30
C ASN A 149 -1.79 -40.57 16.58
N GLY A 150 -0.73 -41.37 16.58
CA GLY A 150 -0.16 -42.00 17.78
C GLY A 150 0.53 -40.96 18.65
N PHE A 151 1.51 -40.25 18.09
CA PHE A 151 2.23 -39.16 18.76
C PHE A 151 1.30 -38.08 19.33
N LEU A 152 0.24 -37.71 18.60
CA LEU A 152 -0.78 -36.74 19.05
C LEU A 152 -1.64 -37.23 20.23
N LYS A 153 -1.62 -38.53 20.56
CA LYS A 153 -2.29 -39.11 21.74
C LYS A 153 -1.33 -39.46 22.87
N GLU A 154 -0.13 -39.94 22.53
CA GLU A 154 0.90 -40.40 23.46
C GLU A 154 1.82 -39.26 23.95
N GLY A 155 1.79 -38.10 23.29
CA GLY A 155 2.72 -37.01 23.52
C GLY A 155 2.65 -36.41 24.94
N ASN A 156 3.83 -36.24 25.56
CA ASN A 156 4.01 -35.49 26.81
C ASN A 156 3.85 -33.97 26.60
N PHE A 157 2.63 -33.55 26.25
CA PHE A 157 2.22 -32.16 26.11
C PHE A 157 2.24 -31.38 27.44
N GLU A 158 2.46 -32.05 28.57
CA GLU A 158 2.83 -31.44 29.86
C GLU A 158 4.01 -30.45 29.75
N SER A 159 4.91 -30.69 28.78
CA SER A 159 6.07 -29.82 28.51
C SER A 159 5.79 -28.64 27.57
N PHE A 160 4.54 -28.46 27.10
CA PHE A 160 4.12 -27.38 26.21
C PHE A 160 2.87 -26.65 26.73
N ASN A 161 3.05 -25.38 27.08
CA ASN A 161 1.95 -24.51 27.48
C ASN A 161 1.45 -23.66 26.31
N GLY A 162 0.12 -23.54 26.19
CA GLY A 162 -0.57 -22.77 25.14
C GLY A 162 -0.47 -21.25 25.27
N LYS A 163 0.54 -20.75 25.98
CA LYS A 163 0.79 -19.31 26.22
C LYS A 163 1.03 -18.58 24.90
N LEU A 164 0.51 -17.36 24.78
CA LEU A 164 0.50 -16.61 23.52
C LEU A 164 1.91 -16.44 22.88
N GLY A 165 2.08 -17.06 21.71
CA GLY A 165 3.29 -17.03 20.89
C GLY A 165 4.39 -17.99 21.32
N THR A 166 4.18 -18.89 22.29
CA THR A 166 5.10 -20.02 22.51
C THR A 166 5.05 -20.97 21.32
N MET A 167 6.15 -21.66 21.05
CA MET A 167 6.25 -22.62 19.96
C MET A 167 7.02 -23.87 20.39
N LYS A 168 6.60 -25.03 19.85
CA LYS A 168 7.37 -26.28 19.89
C LYS A 168 7.40 -26.90 18.50
N THR A 169 8.51 -27.53 18.16
CA THR A 169 8.76 -28.21 16.89
C THR A 169 9.30 -29.62 17.14
N PHE A 170 8.88 -30.56 16.30
CA PHE A 170 9.26 -31.98 16.36
C PHE A 170 9.52 -32.49 14.95
N TYR A 171 10.43 -33.45 14.81
CA TYR A 171 10.69 -34.17 13.57
C TYR A 171 10.23 -35.62 13.74
N ILE A 172 9.29 -36.06 12.90
CA ILE A 172 8.55 -37.32 13.12
C ILE A 172 8.51 -38.12 11.83
N SER A 173 8.72 -39.44 11.93
CA SER A 173 8.55 -40.38 10.82
C SER A 173 7.07 -40.66 10.60
N ASN A 174 6.58 -40.37 9.40
CA ASN A 174 5.23 -40.72 8.93
C ASN A 174 5.12 -42.23 8.59
N GLU A 175 3.93 -42.74 8.27
CA GLU A 175 3.68 -44.18 7.95
C GLU A 175 4.59 -44.67 6.81
N ASN A 176 4.83 -43.78 5.84
CA ASN A 176 5.66 -43.99 4.66
C ASN A 176 7.17 -43.84 4.93
N LYS A 177 7.58 -43.77 6.20
CA LYS A 177 8.97 -43.62 6.67
C LYS A 177 9.69 -42.36 6.17
N LYS A 178 8.94 -41.32 5.81
CA LYS A 178 9.49 -39.98 5.56
C LYS A 178 9.45 -39.18 6.85
N TYR A 179 10.49 -38.39 7.11
CA TYR A 179 10.46 -37.40 8.18
C TYR A 179 9.68 -36.16 7.73
N ILE A 180 8.73 -35.72 8.55
CA ILE A 180 8.06 -34.42 8.42
C ILE A 180 8.34 -33.55 9.64
N SER A 181 8.07 -32.25 9.52
CA SER A 181 8.08 -31.33 10.66
C SER A 181 6.67 -31.16 11.22
N LEU A 182 6.56 -31.25 12.54
CA LEU A 182 5.32 -31.01 13.29
C LEU A 182 5.55 -29.84 14.24
N ALA A 183 4.65 -28.86 14.25
CA ALA A 183 4.77 -27.68 15.09
C ALA A 183 3.45 -27.31 15.79
N TYR A 184 3.58 -26.64 16.93
CA TYR A 184 2.46 -26.10 17.70
C TYR A 184 2.77 -24.66 18.10
N ILE A 185 1.80 -23.76 17.94
CA ILE A 185 1.88 -22.38 18.45
C ILE A 185 0.75 -22.13 19.45
N GLY A 186 1.13 -21.64 20.62
CA GLY A 186 0.20 -21.27 21.68
C GLY A 186 -0.54 -19.98 21.35
N CYS A 187 -1.87 -20.03 21.37
CA CYS A 187 -2.76 -18.91 21.03
C CYS A 187 -3.23 -18.12 22.26
N GLY A 188 -2.83 -18.54 23.46
CA GLY A 188 -3.27 -17.99 24.74
C GLY A 188 -4.56 -18.62 25.28
N PRO A 189 -5.02 -18.16 26.45
CA PRO A 189 -6.22 -18.67 27.14
C PRO A 189 -7.52 -17.95 26.73
N VAL A 190 -7.53 -17.25 25.59
CA VAL A 190 -8.61 -16.34 25.22
C VAL A 190 -9.55 -17.00 24.22
N ASN A 191 -10.86 -16.96 24.48
CA ASN A 191 -11.89 -17.52 23.60
C ASN A 191 -12.16 -16.65 22.36
N GLU A 192 -11.80 -15.38 22.42
CA GLU A 192 -11.92 -14.39 21.35
C GLU A 192 -10.54 -13.74 21.15
N LEU A 193 -10.04 -13.76 19.92
CA LEU A 193 -8.71 -13.25 19.57
C LEU A 193 -8.80 -11.78 19.15
N THR A 194 -7.77 -10.98 19.45
CA THR A 194 -7.64 -9.61 18.91
C THR A 194 -6.53 -9.55 17.84
N GLU A 195 -6.31 -8.35 17.27
CA GLU A 195 -5.20 -8.11 16.36
C GLU A 195 -3.83 -8.34 17.05
N PHE A 196 -3.76 -8.17 18.37
CA PHE A 196 -2.56 -8.44 19.16
C PHE A 196 -2.23 -9.94 19.19
N GLU A 197 -3.19 -10.81 19.52
CA GLU A 197 -3.00 -12.27 19.48
C GLU A 197 -2.55 -12.72 18.08
N VAL A 198 -3.23 -12.25 17.03
CA VAL A 198 -2.91 -12.62 15.65
C VAL A 198 -1.49 -12.17 15.26
N ARG A 199 -1.07 -10.93 15.57
CA ARG A 199 0.30 -10.47 15.33
C ARG A 199 1.34 -11.32 16.10
N ARG A 200 1.03 -11.74 17.33
CA ARG A 200 1.91 -12.59 18.15
C ARG A 200 2.02 -14.01 17.60
N MET A 201 0.92 -14.62 17.14
CA MET A 201 0.93 -15.92 16.45
C MET A 201 1.75 -15.84 15.15
N VAL A 202 1.40 -14.88 14.27
CA VAL A 202 2.07 -14.67 12.98
C VAL A 202 3.58 -14.47 13.14
N THR A 203 4.03 -13.73 14.16
CA THR A 203 5.47 -13.58 14.44
C THR A 203 6.14 -14.96 14.55
N SER A 204 5.60 -15.86 15.39
CA SER A 204 6.16 -17.19 15.60
C SER A 204 6.07 -18.08 14.35
N VAL A 205 5.01 -17.95 13.52
CA VAL A 205 4.94 -18.62 12.21
C VAL A 205 6.04 -18.11 11.28
N SER A 206 6.19 -16.80 11.12
CA SER A 206 7.18 -16.22 10.21
C SER A 206 8.61 -16.61 10.57
N THR A 207 8.97 -16.63 11.87
CA THR A 207 10.27 -17.16 12.33
C THR A 207 10.46 -18.62 11.92
N LEU A 208 9.46 -19.48 12.15
CA LEU A 208 9.53 -20.90 11.77
C LEU A 208 9.74 -21.10 10.26
N LEU A 209 9.12 -20.26 9.41
CA LEU A 209 9.26 -20.32 7.95
C LEU A 209 10.56 -19.66 7.43
N HIS A 210 11.13 -18.69 8.13
CA HIS A 210 12.44 -18.10 7.79
C HIS A 210 13.61 -19.02 8.18
N ASP A 211 13.48 -19.76 9.28
CA ASP A 211 14.53 -20.67 9.78
C ASP A 211 14.60 -22.01 9.01
N ASN A 212 13.61 -22.35 8.16
CA ASN A 212 13.46 -23.69 7.58
C ASN A 212 12.99 -23.67 6.10
N LYS A 213 13.60 -24.51 5.25
CA LYS A 213 13.29 -24.62 3.80
C LYS A 213 12.08 -25.52 3.53
N PHE A 214 10.86 -25.08 3.86
CA PHE A 214 9.64 -25.86 3.61
C PHE A 214 9.06 -25.65 2.20
N SER A 215 8.80 -26.74 1.47
CA SER A 215 8.08 -26.73 0.18
C SER A 215 6.56 -26.54 0.33
N LYS A 216 6.01 -27.05 1.43
CA LYS A 216 4.59 -27.23 1.72
C LYS A 216 4.36 -27.01 3.22
N VAL A 217 3.32 -26.26 3.56
CA VAL A 217 2.90 -26.00 4.94
C VAL A 217 1.41 -26.26 5.06
N SER A 218 0.99 -26.95 6.11
CA SER A 218 -0.42 -27.09 6.50
C SER A 218 -0.64 -26.39 7.84
N ILE A 219 -1.53 -25.40 7.89
CA ILE A 219 -1.89 -24.68 9.12
C ILE A 219 -3.28 -25.13 9.55
N ILE A 220 -3.37 -25.68 10.76
CA ILE A 220 -4.58 -26.26 11.35
C ILE A 220 -5.05 -25.33 12.48
N PHE A 221 -6.26 -24.80 12.34
CA PHE A 221 -6.87 -23.86 13.28
C PHE A 221 -7.74 -24.61 14.31
N GLU A 222 -7.16 -25.07 15.42
CA GLU A 222 -7.94 -25.51 16.61
C GLU A 222 -8.35 -24.32 17.49
N ILE A 223 -8.68 -23.20 16.85
CA ILE A 223 -9.06 -21.93 17.47
C ILE A 223 -10.24 -21.32 16.71
N LYS A 224 -11.13 -20.66 17.44
CA LYS A 224 -12.19 -19.84 16.83
C LYS A 224 -11.60 -18.50 16.41
N ILE A 225 -11.83 -18.11 15.17
CA ILE A 225 -11.34 -16.86 14.60
C ILE A 225 -12.40 -16.29 13.65
N GLN A 226 -12.62 -14.97 13.71
CA GLN A 226 -13.58 -14.28 12.83
C GLN A 226 -12.99 -14.10 11.42
N GLU A 227 -13.82 -13.99 10.40
CA GLU A 227 -13.39 -13.86 8.99
C GLU A 227 -12.37 -12.72 8.77
N CYS A 228 -12.61 -11.55 9.36
CA CYS A 228 -11.67 -10.42 9.29
C CYS A 228 -10.33 -10.68 9.99
N LEU A 229 -10.32 -11.47 11.07
CA LEU A 229 -9.10 -11.85 11.80
C LEU A 229 -8.35 -12.99 11.09
N PHE A 230 -9.06 -13.88 10.41
CA PHE A 230 -8.46 -14.90 9.53
C PHE A 230 -7.80 -14.24 8.30
N ARG A 231 -8.48 -13.29 7.66
CA ARG A 231 -7.89 -12.46 6.59
C ARG A 231 -6.64 -11.76 7.09
N PHE A 232 -6.74 -11.10 8.25
CA PHE A 232 -5.64 -10.40 8.88
C PHE A 232 -4.47 -11.32 9.29
N PHE A 233 -4.72 -12.57 9.70
CA PHE A 233 -3.68 -13.57 9.90
C PHE A 233 -2.90 -13.83 8.61
N LEU A 234 -3.59 -14.04 7.48
CA LEU A 234 -2.96 -14.26 6.18
C LEU A 234 -2.21 -13.01 5.68
N GLU A 235 -2.84 -11.84 5.74
CA GLU A 235 -2.22 -10.54 5.38
C GLU A 235 -0.88 -10.32 6.10
N ASN A 236 -0.86 -10.51 7.43
CA ASN A 236 0.34 -10.30 8.23
C ASN A 236 1.33 -11.46 8.06
N LEU A 237 0.88 -12.71 7.84
CA LEU A 237 1.76 -13.83 7.52
C LEU A 237 2.55 -13.57 6.23
N PHE A 238 1.87 -13.11 5.18
CA PHE A 238 2.53 -12.74 3.93
C PHE A 238 3.48 -11.54 4.11
N TYR A 239 3.07 -10.51 4.86
CA TYR A 239 3.86 -9.30 5.11
C TYR A 239 5.09 -9.50 6.03
N GLU A 240 5.03 -10.44 6.97
CA GLU A 240 6.17 -10.80 7.84
C GLU A 240 7.05 -11.90 7.24
N TYR A 241 6.54 -12.68 6.28
CA TYR A 241 7.32 -13.68 5.56
C TYR A 241 8.11 -13.09 4.37
N VAL A 242 7.62 -12.06 3.68
CA VAL A 242 8.41 -11.40 2.61
C VAL A 242 9.52 -10.52 3.17
N THR A 243 10.75 -10.77 2.69
CA THR A 243 11.94 -9.97 2.95
C THR A 243 12.18 -8.98 1.81
N ASP A 244 12.27 -7.68 2.13
CA ASP A 244 12.65 -6.62 1.18
C ASP A 244 14.18 -6.59 0.99
N GLU A 245 14.67 -7.10 -0.15
CA GLU A 245 16.09 -7.12 -0.51
C GLU A 245 16.47 -6.15 -1.65
N ARG A 246 15.58 -5.22 -2.02
CA ARG A 246 15.78 -4.31 -3.18
C ARG A 246 17.05 -3.48 -3.10
N PHE A 247 17.51 -3.18 -1.88
CA PHE A 247 18.72 -2.39 -1.60
C PHE A 247 19.90 -3.25 -1.11
N LYS A 248 19.79 -4.58 -1.13
CA LYS A 248 20.90 -5.51 -0.86
C LYS A 248 21.67 -5.79 -2.15
N SER A 249 23.00 -5.79 -2.08
CA SER A 249 23.90 -6.11 -3.20
C SER A 249 24.67 -7.40 -2.93
N SER A 250 25.75 -7.34 -2.15
CA SER A 250 26.61 -8.48 -1.80
C SER A 250 26.12 -9.34 -0.63
N ASP A 251 25.13 -8.86 0.11
CA ASP A 251 24.63 -9.43 1.37
C ASP A 251 23.12 -9.73 1.25
N LYS A 252 22.78 -10.51 0.22
CA LYS A 252 21.45 -11.09 -0.01
C LYS A 252 21.33 -12.45 0.68
N SER A 253 20.13 -12.79 1.13
CA SER A 253 19.84 -14.07 1.76
C SER A 253 20.10 -15.23 0.81
N THR A 254 20.90 -16.21 1.27
CA THR A 254 21.00 -17.54 0.65
C THR A 254 19.83 -18.45 1.01
N ASN A 255 18.91 -17.96 1.86
CA ASN A 255 17.66 -18.63 2.23
C ASN A 255 16.46 -17.84 1.68
N THR A 256 16.20 -18.03 0.39
CA THR A 256 15.08 -17.45 -0.37
C THR A 256 14.11 -18.53 -0.88
N ASP A 257 14.13 -19.72 -0.26
CA ASP A 257 13.22 -20.82 -0.57
C ASP A 257 11.85 -20.60 0.11
N TYR A 258 11.01 -19.78 -0.54
CA TYR A 258 9.64 -19.58 -0.11
C TYR A 258 8.76 -20.83 -0.35
N ILE A 259 7.80 -21.05 0.54
CA ILE A 259 6.81 -22.13 0.41
C ILE A 259 6.09 -22.08 -0.94
N LYS A 260 5.72 -23.24 -1.49
CA LYS A 260 5.01 -23.33 -2.78
C LYS A 260 3.53 -23.70 -2.62
N ASN A 261 3.17 -24.34 -1.51
CA ASN A 261 1.81 -24.75 -1.19
C ASN A 261 1.50 -24.47 0.29
N LEU A 262 0.32 -23.93 0.56
CA LEU A 262 -0.19 -23.60 1.89
C LEU A 262 -1.61 -24.19 2.03
N SER A 263 -1.76 -25.26 2.82
CA SER A 263 -3.06 -25.86 3.14
C SER A 263 -3.60 -25.24 4.43
N LEU A 264 -4.82 -24.71 4.42
CA LEU A 264 -5.47 -24.09 5.56
C LEU A 264 -6.65 -24.97 5.99
N HIS A 265 -6.58 -25.52 7.20
CA HIS A 265 -7.62 -26.40 7.76
C HIS A 265 -8.34 -25.68 8.90
N ILE A 266 -9.64 -25.40 8.72
CA ILE A 266 -10.46 -24.62 9.66
C ILE A 266 -11.92 -25.13 9.62
N ALA A 267 -12.65 -25.04 10.73
CA ALA A 267 -14.06 -25.42 10.78
C ALA A 267 -14.96 -24.37 10.12
N ASN A 268 -15.94 -24.80 9.32
CA ASN A 268 -16.77 -23.96 8.44
C ASN A 268 -15.94 -23.25 7.35
N ALA A 269 -15.06 -24.00 6.69
CA ALA A 269 -14.11 -23.51 5.69
C ALA A 269 -14.77 -22.70 4.56
N TYR A 270 -16.02 -23.00 4.21
CA TYR A 270 -16.77 -22.28 3.17
C TYR A 270 -16.92 -20.77 3.43
N LEU A 271 -16.94 -20.32 4.71
CA LEU A 271 -17.04 -18.91 5.08
C LEU A 271 -15.77 -18.14 4.64
N TYR A 272 -14.60 -18.66 5.03
CA TYR A 272 -13.31 -18.00 4.86
C TYR A 272 -12.78 -17.97 3.41
N LYS A 273 -13.48 -18.59 2.46
CA LYS A 273 -13.03 -18.78 1.07
C LYS A 273 -12.78 -17.46 0.33
N ASN A 274 -13.63 -16.46 0.54
CA ASN A 274 -13.47 -15.14 -0.09
C ASN A 274 -12.29 -14.34 0.50
N GLU A 275 -11.92 -14.62 1.74
CA GLU A 275 -10.90 -13.88 2.47
C GLU A 275 -9.48 -14.21 2.02
N ILE A 276 -9.25 -15.33 1.33
CA ILE A 276 -7.92 -15.71 0.82
C ILE A 276 -7.42 -14.71 -0.22
N GLU A 277 -8.15 -14.52 -1.34
CA GLU A 277 -7.71 -13.58 -2.38
C GLU A 277 -7.84 -12.13 -1.91
N LYS A 278 -8.80 -11.83 -1.02
CA LYS A 278 -8.88 -10.53 -0.34
C LYS A 278 -7.61 -10.24 0.49
N SER A 279 -7.10 -11.23 1.23
CA SER A 279 -5.87 -11.12 2.02
C SER A 279 -4.62 -10.91 1.16
N ARG A 280 -4.53 -11.49 -0.05
CA ARG A 280 -3.43 -11.25 -1.00
C ARG A 280 -3.39 -9.79 -1.46
N ILE A 281 -4.54 -9.26 -1.88
CA ILE A 281 -4.65 -7.89 -2.38
C ILE A 281 -4.33 -6.89 -1.25
N TYR A 282 -4.78 -7.17 -0.01
CA TYR A 282 -4.47 -6.36 1.17
C TYR A 282 -2.99 -6.47 1.58
N PHE A 283 -2.40 -7.68 1.50
CA PHE A 283 -0.95 -7.88 1.64
C PHE A 283 -0.18 -7.03 0.63
N PHE A 284 -0.47 -7.15 -0.67
CA PHE A 284 0.31 -6.44 -1.69
C PHE A 284 0.14 -4.92 -1.58
N GLY A 285 -1.06 -4.40 -1.34
CA GLY A 285 -1.25 -2.96 -1.10
C GLY A 285 -0.44 -2.47 0.10
N THR A 286 -0.42 -3.23 1.20
CA THR A 286 0.36 -2.94 2.41
C THR A 286 1.88 -3.04 2.14
N TYR A 287 2.31 -4.02 1.35
CA TYR A 287 3.70 -4.23 0.96
C TYR A 287 4.19 -3.18 -0.03
N LEU A 288 3.37 -2.75 -0.99
CA LEU A 288 3.65 -1.62 -1.89
C LEU A 288 3.84 -0.32 -1.11
N ALA A 289 2.96 -0.02 -0.16
CA ALA A 289 3.12 1.13 0.73
C ALA A 289 4.42 1.02 1.54
N ALA A 290 4.72 -0.15 2.12
CA ALA A 290 5.97 -0.38 2.82
C ALA A 290 7.21 -0.26 1.92
N GLN A 291 7.15 -0.73 0.66
CA GLN A 291 8.24 -0.60 -0.31
C GLN A 291 8.58 0.86 -0.59
N LEU A 292 7.57 1.73 -0.69
CA LEU A 292 7.74 3.16 -0.90
C LEU A 292 8.30 3.87 0.36
N ILE A 293 7.82 3.53 1.56
CA ILE A 293 8.29 4.08 2.85
C ILE A 293 9.71 3.58 3.20
N ALA A 294 10.06 2.37 2.81
CA ALA A 294 11.38 1.78 3.06
C ALA A 294 12.45 2.34 2.11
N ALA A 295 12.08 2.79 0.91
CA ALA A 295 12.99 3.36 -0.06
C ALA A 295 13.63 4.66 0.47
N PRO A 296 14.97 4.79 0.53
CA PRO A 296 15.63 6.01 0.96
C PRO A 296 15.31 7.20 0.05
N SER A 297 15.29 8.42 0.58
CA SER A 297 14.77 9.62 -0.10
C SER A 297 15.50 10.01 -1.39
N ASN A 298 16.77 9.59 -1.57
CA ASN A 298 17.44 9.77 -2.86
C ASN A 298 16.80 8.91 -3.96
N TYR A 299 16.39 7.67 -3.65
CA TYR A 299 15.58 6.81 -4.53
C TYR A 299 14.12 7.28 -4.61
N CYS A 300 13.53 7.65 -3.48
CA CYS A 300 12.13 8.04 -3.31
C CYS A 300 12.01 9.55 -3.08
N ASN A 301 12.28 10.32 -4.14
CA ASN A 301 12.13 11.77 -4.20
C ASN A 301 10.79 12.13 -4.90
N PRO A 302 10.34 13.41 -4.89
CA PRO A 302 9.01 13.76 -5.41
C PRO A 302 8.80 13.37 -6.87
N VAL A 303 9.84 13.49 -7.71
CA VAL A 303 9.74 13.11 -9.12
C VAL A 303 9.60 11.59 -9.25
N SER A 304 10.46 10.80 -8.62
CA SER A 304 10.42 9.34 -8.71
C SER A 304 9.15 8.74 -8.07
N LEU A 305 8.64 9.33 -6.99
CA LEU A 305 7.38 8.92 -6.34
C LEU A 305 6.15 9.22 -7.21
N SER A 306 6.12 10.37 -7.91
CA SER A 306 5.07 10.63 -8.91
C SER A 306 5.12 9.66 -10.10
N ASN A 307 6.32 9.33 -10.59
CA ASN A 307 6.50 8.36 -11.67
C ASN A 307 6.01 6.96 -11.26
N ALA A 308 6.28 6.54 -10.02
CA ALA A 308 5.76 5.28 -9.46
C ALA A 308 4.22 5.29 -9.33
N ALA A 309 3.61 6.42 -8.95
CA ALA A 309 2.15 6.56 -8.91
C ALA A 309 1.52 6.51 -10.31
N VAL A 310 2.18 7.06 -11.34
CA VAL A 310 1.77 6.95 -12.75
C VAL A 310 1.88 5.51 -13.23
N GLU A 311 2.99 4.81 -12.95
CA GLU A 311 3.17 3.40 -13.30
C GLU A 311 2.07 2.53 -12.67
N LEU A 312 1.78 2.74 -11.38
CA LEU A 312 0.71 2.06 -10.67
C LEU A 312 -0.67 2.29 -11.32
N ALA A 313 -0.99 3.54 -11.65
CA ALA A 313 -2.23 3.90 -12.31
C ALA A 313 -2.36 3.23 -13.69
N GLN A 314 -1.29 3.20 -14.48
CA GLN A 314 -1.24 2.53 -15.78
C GLN A 314 -1.50 1.03 -15.66
N LYS A 315 -0.85 0.32 -14.72
CA LYS A 315 -1.08 -1.12 -14.50
C LYS A 315 -2.54 -1.43 -14.11
N LEU A 316 -3.18 -0.53 -13.36
CA LEU A 316 -4.53 -0.71 -12.83
C LEU A 316 -5.63 -0.16 -13.75
N ASN A 317 -5.27 0.61 -14.78
CA ASN A 317 -6.19 1.39 -15.64
C ASN A 317 -6.99 2.44 -14.83
N LEU A 318 -6.32 3.14 -13.91
CA LEU A 318 -6.86 4.33 -13.23
C LEU A 318 -6.64 5.57 -14.10
N GLU A 319 -7.54 6.54 -14.00
CA GLU A 319 -7.29 7.89 -14.50
C GLU A 319 -6.18 8.53 -13.66
N TYR A 320 -5.26 9.28 -14.28
CA TYR A 320 -4.17 9.93 -13.56
C TYR A 320 -3.80 11.30 -14.11
N LYS A 321 -3.37 12.18 -13.20
CA LYS A 321 -2.77 13.47 -13.47
C LYS A 321 -1.66 13.73 -12.45
N VAL A 322 -0.52 14.21 -12.92
CA VAL A 322 0.51 14.83 -12.08
C VAL A 322 0.53 16.31 -12.46
N LEU A 323 0.34 17.20 -11.49
CA LEU A 323 0.47 18.64 -11.70
C LEU A 323 1.92 19.04 -11.39
N GLY A 324 2.58 19.76 -12.29
CA GLY A 324 3.91 20.32 -12.06
C GLY A 324 3.85 21.72 -11.47
N ILE A 325 5.02 22.35 -11.27
CA ILE A 325 5.15 23.69 -10.67
C ILE A 325 4.19 24.70 -11.30
N LYS A 326 4.11 24.74 -12.64
CA LYS A 326 3.29 25.71 -13.39
C LYS A 326 1.80 25.59 -13.05
N GLU A 327 1.27 24.38 -13.04
CA GLU A 327 -0.14 24.14 -12.71
C GLU A 327 -0.42 24.35 -11.21
N ILE A 328 0.55 24.07 -10.34
CA ILE A 328 0.47 24.32 -8.89
C ILE A 328 0.48 25.84 -8.60
N GLU A 329 1.25 26.63 -9.36
CA GLU A 329 1.26 28.10 -9.34
C GLU A 329 -0.05 28.70 -9.88
N GLU A 330 -0.57 28.18 -10.99
CA GLU A 330 -1.88 28.58 -11.55
C GLU A 330 -3.04 28.30 -10.59
N LEU A 331 -2.96 27.19 -9.84
CA LEU A 331 -3.89 26.85 -8.75
C LEU A 331 -3.63 27.63 -7.45
N LYS A 332 -2.59 28.48 -7.39
CA LYS A 332 -2.20 29.33 -6.26
C LYS A 332 -1.90 28.57 -4.96
N MET A 333 -1.33 27.37 -5.07
CA MET A 333 -0.99 26.51 -3.92
C MET A 333 0.29 27.00 -3.20
N GLY A 334 0.27 28.24 -2.70
CA GLY A 334 1.44 28.90 -2.14
C GLY A 334 1.87 28.36 -0.77
N ALA A 335 1.01 27.63 -0.04
CA ALA A 335 1.40 26.97 1.21
C ALA A 335 2.23 25.71 0.91
N TYR A 336 1.76 24.89 -0.02
CA TYR A 336 2.46 23.70 -0.52
C TYR A 336 3.76 24.03 -1.29
N LEU A 337 3.72 25.00 -2.20
CA LEU A 337 4.91 25.46 -2.94
C LEU A 337 6.02 25.89 -1.97
N SER A 338 5.66 26.65 -0.92
CA SER A 338 6.64 27.24 -0.01
C SER A 338 7.54 26.22 0.69
N VAL A 339 6.98 25.07 1.08
CA VAL A 339 7.72 23.96 1.70
C VAL A 339 8.84 23.46 0.79
N GLY A 340 8.50 23.15 -0.47
CA GLY A 340 9.43 22.49 -1.39
C GLY A 340 10.45 23.41 -2.07
N LYS A 341 10.33 24.75 -1.92
CA LYS A 341 11.29 25.74 -2.46
C LYS A 341 12.76 25.44 -2.13
N GLY A 342 13.03 24.72 -1.04
CA GLY A 342 14.37 24.36 -0.61
C GLY A 342 15.03 23.22 -1.40
N SER A 343 14.24 22.36 -2.03
CA SER A 343 14.72 21.13 -2.66
C SER A 343 15.32 21.36 -4.07
N MET A 344 16.07 20.37 -4.55
CA MET A 344 16.46 20.23 -5.95
C MET A 344 15.38 19.55 -6.81
N TYR A 345 14.40 18.90 -6.18
CA TYR A 345 13.31 18.21 -6.86
C TYR A 345 12.07 19.12 -6.93
N PRO A 346 11.42 19.28 -8.10
CA PRO A 346 10.19 20.07 -8.21
C PRO A 346 9.02 19.42 -7.44
N ASN A 347 8.17 20.25 -6.85
CA ASN A 347 6.86 19.84 -6.33
C ASN A 347 6.01 19.22 -7.43
N HIS A 348 5.50 18.02 -7.20
CA HIS A 348 4.54 17.33 -8.05
C HIS A 348 3.29 17.00 -7.23
N PHE A 349 2.09 17.33 -7.71
CA PHE A 349 0.85 16.91 -7.03
C PHE A 349 0.27 15.68 -7.74
N ILE A 350 0.21 14.55 -7.05
CA ILE A 350 -0.42 13.31 -7.54
C ILE A 350 -1.95 13.45 -7.42
N HIS A 351 -2.66 13.18 -8.51
CA HIS A 351 -4.10 12.94 -8.51
C HIS A 351 -4.42 11.72 -9.37
N LEU A 352 -4.71 10.58 -8.73
CA LEU A 352 -5.28 9.40 -9.39
C LEU A 352 -6.80 9.37 -9.15
N THR A 353 -7.58 8.82 -10.08
CA THR A 353 -9.02 8.59 -9.88
C THR A 353 -9.41 7.17 -10.26
N TYR A 354 -10.08 6.49 -9.33
CA TYR A 354 -10.86 5.29 -9.61
C TYR A 354 -12.33 5.68 -9.82
N LYS A 355 -12.99 5.05 -10.79
CA LYS A 355 -14.42 5.21 -11.03
C LYS A 355 -15.08 3.84 -11.20
N GLY A 356 -15.98 3.51 -10.29
CA GLY A 356 -16.78 2.31 -10.30
C GLY A 356 -17.78 2.28 -11.46
N LYS A 357 -18.29 1.07 -11.74
CA LYS A 357 -19.42 0.89 -12.66
C LYS A 357 -20.73 1.32 -12.00
N GLY A 358 -21.74 1.60 -12.83
CA GLY A 358 -23.07 2.02 -12.39
C GLY A 358 -23.14 3.51 -12.08
N ASP A 359 -24.25 3.92 -11.46
CA ASP A 359 -24.44 5.30 -11.00
C ASP A 359 -23.59 5.57 -9.76
N ILE A 360 -22.83 6.68 -9.79
CA ILE A 360 -21.96 7.06 -8.66
C ILE A 360 -22.81 7.59 -7.50
N LYS A 361 -22.93 6.79 -6.44
CA LYS A 361 -23.63 7.10 -5.18
C LYS A 361 -22.74 7.79 -4.15
N LYS A 362 -21.42 7.59 -4.24
CA LYS A 362 -20.43 8.19 -3.32
C LYS A 362 -19.19 8.69 -4.07
N LYS A 363 -18.75 9.88 -3.69
CA LYS A 363 -17.47 10.48 -4.06
C LYS A 363 -16.58 10.65 -2.85
N ILE A 364 -15.35 10.17 -2.90
CA ILE A 364 -14.40 10.20 -1.75
C ILE A 364 -13.05 10.75 -2.21
N ALA A 365 -12.48 11.68 -1.45
CA ALA A 365 -11.09 12.10 -1.59
C ALA A 365 -10.23 11.51 -0.46
N LEU A 366 -9.17 10.79 -0.82
CA LEU A 366 -8.17 10.25 0.09
C LEU A 366 -6.87 11.05 -0.09
N VAL A 367 -6.43 11.76 0.94
CA VAL A 367 -5.32 12.73 0.88
C VAL A 367 -4.14 12.25 1.72
N GLY A 368 -2.98 12.00 1.11
CA GLY A 368 -1.80 11.53 1.82
C GLY A 368 -0.75 12.63 2.04
N LYS A 369 -0.20 12.78 3.26
CA LYS A 369 1.04 13.55 3.48
C LYS A 369 2.18 12.93 2.65
N GLY A 370 2.90 13.80 1.94
CA GLY A 370 3.78 13.43 0.83
C GLY A 370 5.23 13.90 0.95
N ILE A 371 5.75 14.09 2.15
CA ILE A 371 7.10 14.66 2.35
C ILE A 371 8.14 13.56 2.18
N THR A 372 8.94 13.61 1.12
CA THR A 372 9.87 12.51 0.75
C THR A 372 11.14 12.48 1.60
N PHE A 373 11.54 13.64 2.09
CA PHE A 373 12.45 13.78 3.23
C PHE A 373 12.07 15.03 3.99
N ASP A 374 12.07 14.94 5.31
CA ASP A 374 11.81 16.06 6.20
C ASP A 374 13.03 16.38 7.06
N SER A 375 13.78 17.43 6.67
CA SER A 375 14.86 17.95 7.52
C SER A 375 14.34 18.84 8.65
N GLY A 376 13.06 19.22 8.65
CA GLY A 376 12.51 20.33 9.43
C GLY A 376 12.75 21.71 8.82
N GLY A 377 13.34 21.78 7.61
CA GLY A 377 13.75 23.04 6.99
C GLY A 377 14.75 23.81 7.86
N TYR A 378 14.60 25.14 7.96
CA TYR A 378 15.44 25.99 8.81
C TYR A 378 15.29 25.70 10.31
N ASN A 379 14.13 25.21 10.76
CA ASN A 379 13.96 24.56 12.06
C ASN A 379 14.48 23.11 12.03
N LEU A 380 15.74 22.96 11.63
CA LEU A 380 16.41 21.67 11.43
C LEU A 380 16.17 20.70 12.61
N LYS A 381 15.83 19.44 12.31
CA LYS A 381 15.71 18.33 13.27
C LYS A 381 17.07 17.95 13.89
N ALA A 382 17.60 18.85 14.72
CA ALA A 382 18.88 18.74 15.40
C ALA A 382 18.74 18.45 16.92
N SER A 383 17.51 18.47 17.44
CA SER A 383 17.24 18.13 18.84
C SER A 383 17.44 16.63 19.10
N PRO A 384 17.98 16.20 20.25
CA PRO A 384 18.04 14.78 20.60
C PRO A 384 16.68 14.10 20.53
N GLY A 385 16.60 12.93 19.89
CA GLY A 385 15.35 12.19 19.71
C GLY A 385 14.41 12.70 18.60
N SER A 386 14.83 13.66 17.77
CA SER A 386 14.04 14.17 16.63
C SER A 386 13.97 13.23 15.40
N MET A 387 14.74 12.13 15.39
CA MET A 387 14.69 11.05 14.41
C MET A 387 14.89 11.47 12.94
N ILE A 388 15.74 12.46 12.66
CA ILE A 388 16.02 12.94 11.28
C ILE A 388 16.46 11.82 10.32
N ASP A 389 17.12 10.78 10.83
CA ASP A 389 17.52 9.57 10.11
C ASP A 389 16.34 8.72 9.60
N LEU A 390 15.17 8.85 10.24
CA LEU A 390 13.94 8.14 9.91
C LEU A 390 13.09 8.87 8.85
N MET A 391 13.36 10.15 8.57
CA MET A 391 12.44 11.07 7.90
C MET A 391 12.17 10.80 6.41
N LYS A 392 12.78 9.76 5.82
CA LYS A 392 12.26 9.14 4.59
C LYS A 392 10.83 8.59 4.74
N PHE A 393 10.41 8.29 5.97
CA PHE A 393 9.08 7.75 6.24
C PHE A 393 7.95 8.79 6.13
N ASP A 394 8.27 10.07 5.94
CA ASP A 394 7.31 11.16 6.11
C ASP A 394 6.32 11.36 4.94
N MET A 395 6.46 10.50 3.93
CA MET A 395 5.53 10.27 2.83
C MET A 395 4.60 9.06 3.07
N SER A 396 4.56 8.50 4.29
CA SER A 396 3.73 7.35 4.66
C SER A 396 2.24 7.55 4.37
N GLY A 397 1.74 8.78 4.45
CA GLY A 397 0.36 9.11 4.09
C GLY A 397 0.10 8.87 2.60
N CYS A 398 0.97 9.40 1.74
CA CYS A 398 0.95 9.14 0.30
C CYS A 398 1.08 7.64 0.01
N ALA A 399 1.98 6.93 0.69
CA ALA A 399 2.16 5.50 0.52
C ALA A 399 0.90 4.69 0.87
N ALA A 400 0.21 5.02 1.97
CA ALA A 400 -1.05 4.38 2.36
C ALA A 400 -2.18 4.66 1.35
N VAL A 401 -2.25 5.88 0.82
CA VAL A 401 -3.20 6.27 -0.23
C VAL A 401 -2.93 5.55 -1.55
N LEU A 402 -1.67 5.37 -1.95
CA LEU A 402 -1.30 4.59 -3.14
C LEU A 402 -1.51 3.07 -2.95
N GLY A 403 -1.24 2.53 -1.77
CA GLY A 403 -1.59 1.14 -1.44
C GLY A 403 -3.11 0.90 -1.46
N CYS A 404 -3.90 1.87 -0.99
CA CYS A 404 -5.35 1.84 -1.13
C CYS A 404 -5.79 1.92 -2.61
N ALA A 405 -5.13 2.74 -3.43
CA ALA A 405 -5.38 2.81 -4.88
C ALA A 405 -5.12 1.47 -5.58
N TYR A 406 -4.09 0.72 -5.16
CA TYR A 406 -3.88 -0.66 -5.60
C TYR A 406 -5.05 -1.57 -5.23
N CYS A 407 -5.47 -1.59 -3.95
CA CYS A 407 -6.52 -2.50 -3.52
C CYS A 407 -7.86 -2.19 -4.22
N ILE A 408 -8.24 -0.92 -4.32
CA ILE A 408 -9.48 -0.47 -4.98
C ILE A 408 -9.44 -0.67 -6.50
N GLY A 409 -8.32 -0.35 -7.15
CA GLY A 409 -8.12 -0.62 -8.58
C GLY A 409 -8.12 -2.11 -8.94
N THR A 410 -7.80 -2.98 -7.97
CA THR A 410 -7.83 -4.44 -8.14
C THR A 410 -9.22 -5.04 -7.85
N MET A 411 -9.85 -4.67 -6.73
CA MET A 411 -11.15 -5.20 -6.29
C MET A 411 -12.35 -4.60 -7.05
N LYS A 412 -12.21 -3.38 -7.55
CA LYS A 412 -13.16 -2.68 -8.46
C LYS A 412 -14.59 -2.55 -7.90
N PRO A 413 -14.79 -1.92 -6.72
CA PRO A 413 -16.10 -1.68 -6.15
C PRO A 413 -16.99 -0.82 -7.07
N GLU A 414 -18.28 -1.18 -7.16
CA GLU A 414 -19.25 -0.44 -7.96
C GLU A 414 -19.78 0.81 -7.23
N ASN A 415 -20.50 1.69 -7.93
CA ASN A 415 -21.17 2.88 -7.40
C ASN A 415 -20.29 3.98 -6.76
N VAL A 416 -18.95 3.90 -6.79
CA VAL A 416 -18.06 4.85 -6.10
C VAL A 416 -17.04 5.53 -7.03
N GLU A 417 -16.72 6.79 -6.76
CA GLU A 417 -15.66 7.55 -7.42
C GLU A 417 -14.65 8.03 -6.37
N ILE A 418 -13.40 7.56 -6.47
CA ILE A 418 -12.36 7.74 -5.45
C ILE A 418 -11.20 8.52 -6.03
N HIS A 419 -10.87 9.66 -5.45
CA HIS A 419 -9.70 10.45 -5.81
C HIS A 419 -8.57 10.21 -4.80
N PHE A 420 -7.43 9.74 -5.29
CA PHE A 420 -6.22 9.50 -4.50
C PHE A 420 -5.26 10.66 -4.73
N LEU A 421 -5.02 11.45 -3.68
CA LEU A 421 -4.40 12.77 -3.75
C LEU A 421 -3.14 12.82 -2.88
N SER A 422 -2.06 13.43 -3.37
CA SER A 422 -0.93 13.80 -2.52
C SER A 422 -0.13 14.97 -3.09
N ALA A 423 0.09 15.97 -2.24
CA ALA A 423 0.98 17.09 -2.49
C ALA A 423 2.42 16.69 -2.08
N ILE A 424 3.17 16.04 -2.98
CA ILE A 424 4.51 15.53 -2.67
C ILE A 424 5.59 16.59 -2.92
N CYS A 425 6.51 16.72 -1.97
CA CYS A 425 7.67 17.61 -2.01
C CYS A 425 8.70 17.18 -0.94
N GLU A 426 9.76 17.96 -0.75
CA GLU A 426 10.85 17.65 0.17
C GLU A 426 11.21 18.90 1.00
N ASN A 427 11.29 18.78 2.33
CA ASN A 427 11.49 19.91 3.24
C ASN A 427 12.97 20.04 3.60
N MET A 428 13.67 20.98 2.96
CA MET A 428 15.13 21.06 2.94
C MET A 428 15.70 22.42 3.35
N VAL A 429 16.92 22.42 3.90
CA VAL A 429 17.73 23.63 4.13
C VAL A 429 18.44 24.05 2.84
N SER A 430 18.15 25.25 2.37
CA SER A 430 18.74 25.84 1.16
C SER A 430 18.56 27.35 1.17
N LYS A 431 19.40 28.07 0.40
CA LYS A 431 19.24 29.52 0.16
C LYS A 431 17.88 29.90 -0.44
N ASN A 432 17.17 28.94 -1.05
CA ASN A 432 15.87 29.14 -1.67
C ASN A 432 14.68 28.91 -0.70
N SER A 433 14.91 28.24 0.44
CA SER A 433 13.83 27.75 1.32
C SER A 433 12.98 28.88 1.89
N TYR A 434 11.71 28.56 2.19
CA TYR A 434 10.90 29.33 3.13
C TYR A 434 11.51 29.32 4.54
N ARG A 435 11.14 30.32 5.35
CA ARG A 435 11.76 30.61 6.65
C ARG A 435 10.71 30.71 7.77
N PRO A 436 11.13 30.57 9.04
CA PRO A 436 10.35 31.04 10.17
C PRO A 436 10.09 32.55 10.03
N GLY A 437 8.85 32.98 10.21
CA GLY A 437 8.39 34.35 10.00
C GLY A 437 8.01 34.70 8.54
N ASP A 438 8.14 33.79 7.57
CA ASP A 438 7.53 34.00 6.25
C ASP A 438 5.99 33.96 6.40
N ILE A 439 5.31 34.92 5.77
CA ILE A 439 3.85 34.87 5.55
C ILE A 439 3.60 34.36 4.13
N ILE A 440 2.83 33.28 4.01
CA ILE A 440 2.53 32.58 2.75
C ILE A 440 1.02 32.53 2.53
N THR A 441 0.56 32.36 1.28
CA THR A 441 -0.88 32.35 0.94
C THR A 441 -1.30 31.00 0.37
N ALA A 442 -2.35 30.39 0.91
CA ALA A 442 -2.91 29.14 0.41
C ALA A 442 -3.90 29.37 -0.76
N SER A 443 -4.24 28.30 -1.48
CA SER A 443 -5.14 28.29 -2.66
C SER A 443 -6.63 28.55 -2.36
N ASN A 444 -6.98 28.84 -1.11
CA ASN A 444 -8.26 29.40 -0.68
C ASN A 444 -8.19 30.91 -0.33
N GLY A 445 -7.01 31.53 -0.45
CA GLY A 445 -6.76 32.93 -0.13
C GLY A 445 -6.36 33.22 1.32
N LYS A 446 -6.42 32.25 2.25
CA LYS A 446 -5.93 32.45 3.63
C LYS A 446 -4.42 32.68 3.64
N THR A 447 -3.99 33.70 4.36
CA THR A 447 -2.59 33.96 4.70
C THR A 447 -2.19 33.20 5.96
N ILE A 448 -0.98 32.64 5.96
CA ILE A 448 -0.45 31.78 7.02
C ILE A 448 0.91 32.34 7.46
N GLU A 449 1.08 32.66 8.73
CA GLU A 449 2.37 32.99 9.35
C GLU A 449 3.08 31.69 9.77
N VAL A 450 4.28 31.45 9.23
CA VAL A 450 5.07 30.23 9.48
C VAL A 450 5.89 30.42 10.76
N GLY A 451 5.35 29.98 11.90
CA GLY A 451 6.09 29.98 13.17
C GLY A 451 7.17 28.90 13.27
N ASN A 452 7.06 27.82 12.48
CA ASN A 452 8.02 26.72 12.44
C ASN A 452 7.99 26.00 11.07
N THR A 453 9.17 25.74 10.47
CA THR A 453 9.32 24.98 9.20
C THR A 453 9.37 23.46 9.39
N ASP A 454 9.41 22.97 10.64
CA ASP A 454 9.20 21.57 11.08
C ASP A 454 7.69 21.28 11.33
N ALA A 455 6.84 22.10 10.73
CA ALA A 455 5.38 21.99 10.70
C ALA A 455 4.89 22.20 9.25
N GLU A 456 5.60 21.59 8.32
CA GLU A 456 5.44 21.61 6.87
C GLU A 456 4.21 20.83 6.37
N GLY A 457 3.93 19.66 6.94
CA GLY A 457 2.95 18.71 6.43
C GLY A 457 1.53 19.25 6.48
N ARG A 458 1.23 20.12 7.45
CA ARG A 458 -0.06 20.82 7.51
C ARG A 458 -0.19 21.89 6.42
N LEU A 459 0.92 22.48 5.97
CA LEU A 459 0.94 23.46 4.88
C LEU A 459 0.71 22.78 3.52
N THR A 460 1.29 21.60 3.30
CA THR A 460 1.05 20.82 2.08
C THR A 460 -0.34 20.19 2.06
N LEU A 461 -0.82 19.68 3.21
CA LEU A 461 -2.20 19.22 3.37
C LEU A 461 -3.22 20.34 3.22
N ALA A 462 -2.95 21.57 3.67
CA ALA A 462 -3.88 22.70 3.53
C ALA A 462 -4.29 22.95 2.06
N ASP A 463 -3.32 22.99 1.14
CA ASP A 463 -3.60 23.13 -0.29
C ASP A 463 -4.21 21.85 -0.91
N ALA A 464 -3.85 20.67 -0.40
CA ALA A 464 -4.46 19.41 -0.85
C ALA A 464 -5.92 19.23 -0.41
N LEU A 465 -6.28 19.70 0.79
CA LEU A 465 -7.66 19.73 1.30
C LEU A 465 -8.52 20.72 0.51
N VAL A 466 -7.98 21.91 0.21
CA VAL A 466 -8.65 22.90 -0.66
C VAL A 466 -8.82 22.37 -2.08
N TYR A 467 -7.86 21.59 -2.61
CA TYR A 467 -8.02 20.89 -3.90
C TYR A 467 -9.10 19.80 -3.81
N ALA A 468 -9.12 19.00 -2.74
CA ALA A 468 -10.09 17.93 -2.52
C ALA A 468 -11.53 18.44 -2.42
N GLU A 469 -11.78 19.52 -1.66
CA GLU A 469 -13.11 20.12 -1.56
C GLU A 469 -13.61 20.69 -2.90
N LYS A 470 -12.70 21.22 -3.74
CA LYS A 470 -13.01 21.68 -5.11
C LYS A 470 -13.42 20.54 -6.07
N LEU A 471 -13.24 19.26 -5.71
CA LEU A 471 -13.73 18.11 -6.49
C LEU A 471 -15.21 17.76 -6.22
N GLY A 472 -15.82 18.34 -5.18
CA GLY A 472 -17.24 18.11 -4.84
C GLY A 472 -17.52 16.69 -4.32
N VAL A 473 -16.72 16.24 -3.35
CA VAL A 473 -16.82 14.90 -2.75
C VAL A 473 -17.76 14.85 -1.54
N ASP A 474 -18.30 13.67 -1.21
CA ASP A 474 -19.06 13.43 0.02
C ASP A 474 -18.17 13.43 1.27
N TYR A 475 -16.95 12.90 1.13
CA TYR A 475 -16.01 12.66 2.22
C TYR A 475 -14.57 13.03 1.80
N ILE A 476 -13.88 13.77 2.67
CA ILE A 476 -12.42 13.97 2.59
C ILE A 476 -11.79 13.25 3.78
N ILE A 477 -10.87 12.33 3.53
CA ILE A 477 -10.08 11.68 4.57
C ILE A 477 -8.61 11.96 4.27
N ASP A 478 -7.92 12.63 5.18
CA ASP A 478 -6.46 12.76 5.10
C ASP A 478 -5.74 11.85 6.09
N ILE A 479 -4.56 11.37 5.70
CA ILE A 479 -3.72 10.46 6.45
C ILE A 479 -2.27 10.93 6.39
N ALA A 480 -1.63 11.05 7.56
CA ALA A 480 -0.37 11.77 7.65
C ALA A 480 0.49 11.37 8.85
N THR A 481 1.81 11.33 8.66
CA THR A 481 2.80 11.40 9.75
C THR A 481 2.90 12.86 10.22
N LEU A 482 1.89 13.35 10.96
CA LEU A 482 1.71 14.79 11.15
C LEU A 482 2.32 15.33 12.44
N THR A 483 2.29 14.58 13.56
CA THR A 483 2.83 15.06 14.84
C THR A 483 3.52 13.98 15.67
N GLY A 484 4.77 14.23 16.06
CA GLY A 484 5.51 13.37 17.01
C GLY A 484 4.82 13.20 18.37
N ALA A 485 3.88 14.09 18.73
CA ALA A 485 3.04 13.97 19.92
C ALA A 485 2.14 12.72 19.94
N MET A 486 1.91 12.06 18.79
CA MET A 486 1.21 10.77 18.75
C MET A 486 1.94 9.67 19.53
N LEU A 487 3.28 9.68 19.52
CA LEU A 487 4.11 8.75 20.31
C LEU A 487 3.91 8.91 21.82
N TYR A 488 3.49 10.10 22.28
CA TYR A 488 3.28 10.43 23.69
C TYR A 488 1.81 10.31 24.13
N SER A 489 0.87 10.11 23.21
CA SER A 489 -0.57 10.02 23.48
C SER A 489 -1.15 8.63 23.22
N LEU A 490 -0.91 8.05 22.03
CA LEU A 490 -1.37 6.70 21.66
C LEU A 490 -0.22 5.71 21.41
N GLY A 491 1.03 6.19 21.45
CA GLY A 491 2.22 5.36 21.32
C GLY A 491 2.40 4.84 19.89
N THR A 492 2.68 3.53 19.79
CA THR A 492 3.10 2.89 18.53
C THR A 492 2.12 1.83 18.00
N SER A 493 0.92 1.71 18.58
CA SER A 493 -0.10 0.72 18.18
C SER A 493 -1.39 1.32 17.61
N TYR A 494 -1.85 2.47 18.12
CA TYR A 494 -3.10 3.12 17.70
C TYR A 494 -2.82 4.45 16.99
N ALA A 495 -3.45 4.70 15.84
CA ALA A 495 -3.44 6.02 15.19
C ALA A 495 -4.49 6.95 15.82
N GLY A 496 -4.30 8.26 15.72
CA GLY A 496 -5.29 9.24 16.17
C GLY A 496 -6.20 9.64 15.02
N VAL A 497 -7.51 9.46 15.16
CA VAL A 497 -8.49 10.03 14.22
C VAL A 497 -9.17 11.26 14.82
N PHE A 498 -9.22 12.33 14.02
CA PHE A 498 -9.88 13.60 14.30
C PHE A 498 -10.86 13.91 13.15
N GLY A 499 -11.73 14.91 13.28
CA GLY A 499 -12.56 15.36 12.16
C GLY A 499 -13.64 16.37 12.52
N ASN A 500 -14.37 16.84 11.50
CA ASN A 500 -15.50 17.77 11.66
C ASN A 500 -16.88 17.05 11.69
N ASN A 501 -16.92 15.73 11.47
CA ASN A 501 -18.17 14.99 11.27
C ASN A 501 -18.16 13.62 11.96
N GLU A 502 -19.01 13.46 12.98
CA GLU A 502 -19.10 12.23 13.78
C GLU A 502 -19.52 10.99 12.98
N LYS A 503 -20.34 11.14 11.91
CA LYS A 503 -20.77 10.00 11.09
C LYS A 503 -19.61 9.44 10.27
N LEU A 504 -18.75 10.31 9.73
CA LEU A 504 -17.51 9.91 9.05
C LEU A 504 -16.52 9.25 10.03
N ILE A 505 -16.33 9.83 11.21
CA ILE A 505 -15.45 9.27 12.25
C ILE A 505 -15.93 7.89 12.69
N ASN A 506 -17.24 7.69 12.88
CA ASN A 506 -17.80 6.37 13.23
C ASN A 506 -17.65 5.33 12.10
N LYS A 507 -17.73 5.74 10.82
CA LYS A 507 -17.40 4.85 9.70
C LYS A 507 -15.92 4.42 9.73
N LEU A 508 -14.99 5.34 9.99
CA LEU A 508 -13.57 5.02 10.15
C LEU A 508 -13.30 4.11 11.35
N LEU A 509 -13.96 4.34 12.49
CA LEU A 509 -13.88 3.46 13.66
C LEU A 509 -14.44 2.05 13.38
N ASN A 510 -15.46 1.92 12.53
CA ASN A 510 -15.94 0.62 12.07
C ASN A 510 -14.92 -0.06 11.14
N SER A 511 -14.38 0.66 10.17
CA SER A 511 -13.35 0.16 9.25
C SER A 511 -12.04 -0.21 9.97
N SER A 512 -11.72 0.43 11.09
CA SER A 512 -10.60 0.05 11.97
C SER A 512 -10.80 -1.35 12.59
N LYS A 513 -12.03 -1.68 13.01
CA LYS A 513 -12.37 -3.03 13.51
C LYS A 513 -12.27 -4.09 12.40
N THR A 514 -12.77 -3.81 11.20
CA THR A 514 -12.77 -4.82 10.13
C THR A 514 -11.38 -4.96 9.46
N SER A 515 -10.60 -3.88 9.36
CA SER A 515 -9.20 -3.92 8.88
C SER A 515 -8.19 -4.46 9.90
N ASN A 516 -8.51 -4.45 11.20
CA ASN A 516 -7.57 -4.70 12.29
C ASN A 516 -6.33 -3.77 12.28
N GLU A 517 -6.55 -2.52 11.82
CA GLU A 517 -5.59 -1.40 11.92
C GLU A 517 -6.13 -0.38 12.94
N PRO A 518 -5.65 -0.42 14.22
CA PRO A 518 -6.32 0.29 15.31
C PRO A 518 -6.22 1.81 15.23
N ILE A 519 -7.35 2.50 15.38
CA ILE A 519 -7.43 3.96 15.52
C ILE A 519 -8.25 4.33 16.75
N TRP A 520 -7.97 5.49 17.33
CA TRP A 520 -8.71 6.05 18.46
C TRP A 520 -9.19 7.47 18.15
N TRP A 521 -10.45 7.78 18.48
CA TRP A 521 -10.99 9.12 18.27
C TRP A 521 -10.42 10.11 19.31
N LEU A 522 -9.77 11.16 18.81
CA LEU A 522 -9.26 12.27 19.60
C LEU A 522 -10.03 13.57 19.28
N PRO A 523 -10.24 14.45 20.28
CA PRO A 523 -11.10 15.63 20.13
C PRO A 523 -10.41 16.79 19.39
N ILE A 524 -11.18 17.54 18.62
CA ILE A 524 -10.81 18.88 18.14
C ILE A 524 -11.31 19.92 19.16
N ILE A 525 -10.42 20.33 20.07
CA ILE A 525 -10.76 21.22 21.21
C ILE A 525 -10.77 22.68 20.73
N ASN A 526 -11.95 23.20 20.37
CA ASN A 526 -12.11 24.52 19.74
C ASN A 526 -11.54 25.70 20.57
N GLU A 527 -11.42 25.59 21.90
CA GLU A 527 -10.79 26.60 22.77
C GLU A 527 -9.38 26.98 22.29
N TYR A 528 -8.59 25.98 21.87
CA TYR A 528 -7.20 26.17 21.45
C TYR A 528 -7.08 26.88 20.09
N ARG A 529 -8.18 27.08 19.34
CA ARG A 529 -8.18 27.81 18.04
C ARG A 529 -7.69 29.24 18.19
N SER A 530 -7.93 29.85 19.35
CA SER A 530 -7.44 31.19 19.70
C SER A 530 -5.91 31.29 19.63
N SER A 531 -5.18 30.23 19.97
CA SER A 531 -3.71 30.19 19.94
C SER A 531 -3.11 30.09 18.54
N LEU A 532 -3.94 29.87 17.51
CA LEU A 532 -3.57 29.93 16.10
C LEU A 532 -3.81 31.32 15.48
N ASN A 533 -4.23 32.33 16.24
CA ASN A 533 -4.37 33.68 15.71
C ASN A 533 -2.99 34.32 15.50
N SER A 534 -2.66 34.67 14.26
CA SER A 534 -1.49 35.49 13.93
C SER A 534 -1.74 36.96 14.30
N LYS A 535 -0.65 37.73 14.42
CA LYS A 535 -0.72 39.19 14.57
C LYS A 535 -0.80 39.94 13.23
N TYR A 536 -0.46 39.27 12.12
CA TYR A 536 -0.25 39.88 10.80
C TYR A 536 -0.95 39.14 9.65
N ALA A 537 -1.05 37.81 9.74
CA ALA A 537 -1.76 36.92 8.81
C ALA A 537 -3.13 36.49 9.37
N ASP A 538 -3.90 35.72 8.61
CA ASP A 538 -5.19 35.17 9.05
C ASP A 538 -5.02 34.05 10.11
N ILE A 539 -3.90 33.32 10.08
CA ILE A 539 -3.62 32.19 10.97
C ILE A 539 -2.10 31.92 11.12
N ASN A 540 -1.66 31.38 12.25
CA ASN A 540 -0.34 30.77 12.45
C ASN A 540 -0.35 29.31 12.00
N ASN A 541 0.77 28.77 11.51
CA ASN A 541 0.87 27.30 11.30
C ASN A 541 1.02 26.49 12.61
N ILE A 542 1.49 27.12 13.70
CA ILE A 542 1.65 26.51 15.02
C ILE A 542 1.04 27.35 16.14
N SER A 543 0.78 26.72 17.29
CA SER A 543 0.45 27.41 18.54
C SER A 543 1.72 27.86 19.26
N SER A 544 1.70 29.05 19.86
CA SER A 544 2.79 29.57 20.70
C SER A 544 2.76 29.07 22.14
N SER A 545 1.65 28.45 22.60
CA SER A 545 1.43 28.10 24.01
C SER A 545 0.86 26.70 24.25
N VAL A 546 0.02 26.18 23.34
CA VAL A 546 -0.68 24.91 23.51
C VAL A 546 0.21 23.74 23.08
N LYS A 547 0.61 22.91 24.05
CA LYS A 547 1.48 21.73 23.82
C LYS A 547 0.78 20.53 23.16
N ALA A 548 -0.54 20.53 23.06
CA ALA A 548 -1.34 19.47 22.42
C ALA A 548 -1.26 19.53 20.89
N SER A 549 -0.06 19.34 20.32
CA SER A 549 0.24 19.70 18.93
C SER A 549 -0.58 18.96 17.88
N SER A 550 -1.04 17.73 18.14
CA SER A 550 -1.95 16.95 17.27
C SER A 550 -3.36 17.59 17.18
N VAL A 551 -3.88 18.07 18.31
CA VAL A 551 -5.16 18.81 18.36
C VAL A 551 -5.02 20.16 17.65
N VAL A 552 -3.89 20.85 17.87
CA VAL A 552 -3.56 22.12 17.20
C VAL A 552 -3.37 21.94 15.68
N ALA A 553 -2.75 20.84 15.24
CA ALA A 553 -2.64 20.50 13.82
C ALA A 553 -4.01 20.26 13.19
N SER A 554 -4.87 19.50 13.88
CA SER A 554 -6.25 19.23 13.44
C SER A 554 -7.10 20.51 13.38
N LEU A 555 -6.92 21.44 14.32
CA LEU A 555 -7.55 22.76 14.28
C LEU A 555 -7.07 23.61 13.09
N PHE A 556 -5.79 23.52 12.73
CA PHE A 556 -5.25 24.19 11.55
C PHE A 556 -5.84 23.59 10.26
N LEU A 557 -5.80 22.25 10.10
CA LEU A 557 -6.34 21.57 8.91
C LEU A 557 -7.85 21.84 8.69
N LYS A 558 -8.63 21.90 9.78
CA LYS A 558 -10.06 22.23 9.76
C LYS A 558 -10.36 23.59 9.09
N GLU A 559 -9.42 24.53 9.06
CA GLU A 559 -9.61 25.84 8.40
C GLU A 559 -9.51 25.77 6.86
N PHE A 560 -9.17 24.62 6.30
CA PHE A 560 -8.98 24.38 4.87
C PHE A 560 -10.05 23.45 4.26
N VAL A 561 -11.07 23.07 5.05
CA VAL A 561 -12.30 22.41 4.60
C VAL A 561 -13.50 23.20 5.15
N GLN A 562 -14.31 23.79 4.27
CA GLN A 562 -15.39 24.69 4.65
C GLN A 562 -16.70 23.97 4.98
N ASN A 563 -17.13 23.06 4.10
CA ASN A 563 -18.49 22.49 4.14
C ASN A 563 -18.51 20.96 4.01
N THR A 564 -17.41 20.35 3.58
CA THR A 564 -17.34 18.90 3.36
C THR A 564 -17.10 18.13 4.66
N PRO A 565 -17.80 17.01 4.91
CA PRO A 565 -17.46 16.07 5.97
C PRO A 565 -16.00 15.56 5.83
N TRP A 566 -15.18 15.85 6.83
CA TRP A 566 -13.74 15.60 6.82
C TRP A 566 -13.25 14.91 8.10
N ALA A 567 -12.27 14.03 7.92
CA ALA A 567 -11.51 13.39 8.99
C ALA A 567 -10.02 13.35 8.68
N HIS A 568 -9.20 13.43 9.73
CA HIS A 568 -7.74 13.40 9.69
C HIS A 568 -7.23 12.23 10.53
N ILE A 569 -6.28 11.47 10.00
CA ILE A 569 -5.67 10.30 10.66
C ILE A 569 -4.16 10.54 10.85
N ASP A 570 -3.75 10.89 12.08
CA ASP A 570 -2.33 11.03 12.42
C ASP A 570 -1.72 9.66 12.72
N ILE A 571 -0.87 9.21 11.80
CA ILE A 571 -0.17 7.92 11.82
C ILE A 571 1.29 8.04 12.24
N ALA A 572 1.76 9.21 12.69
CA ALA A 572 3.16 9.46 13.07
C ALA A 572 3.72 8.43 14.05
N GLY A 573 2.93 8.02 15.05
CA GLY A 573 3.34 7.00 16.01
C GLY A 573 3.34 5.57 15.47
N VAL A 574 2.50 5.26 14.48
CA VAL A 574 2.21 3.87 14.07
C VAL A 574 2.84 3.44 12.75
N SER A 575 3.23 4.34 11.85
CA SER A 575 3.69 3.95 10.51
C SER A 575 4.94 3.05 10.54
N TRP A 576 5.89 3.35 11.42
CA TRP A 576 7.13 2.60 11.55
C TRP A 576 7.06 1.53 12.66
N ASN A 577 7.58 0.34 12.38
CA ASN A 577 7.82 -0.69 13.40
C ASN A 577 9.26 -0.56 13.91
N PHE A 578 9.45 0.28 14.93
CA PHE A 578 10.75 0.54 15.56
C PHE A 578 11.52 -0.73 15.97
N LYS A 579 10.81 -1.79 16.42
CA LYS A 579 11.43 -3.06 16.82
C LYS A 579 11.91 -3.88 15.62
N ALA A 580 11.12 -3.97 14.57
CA ALA A 580 11.48 -4.70 13.35
C ALA A 580 12.38 -3.89 12.40
N ARG A 581 12.48 -2.56 12.61
CA ARG A 581 13.20 -1.59 11.76
C ARG A 581 12.70 -1.58 10.30
N LYS A 582 11.38 -1.77 10.11
CA LYS A 582 10.68 -1.67 8.82
C LYS A 582 9.37 -0.89 8.97
N PRO A 583 8.76 -0.40 7.87
CA PRO A 583 7.40 0.14 7.89
C PRO A 583 6.37 -0.90 8.31
N LYS A 584 5.12 -0.46 8.51
CA LYS A 584 3.94 -1.35 8.63
C LYS A 584 2.99 -1.33 7.43
N GLY A 585 3.16 -0.37 6.51
CA GLY A 585 2.14 -0.07 5.48
C GLY A 585 0.79 0.38 6.07
N PHE A 586 0.79 0.91 7.30
CA PHE A 586 -0.42 1.20 8.07
C PHE A 586 -1.36 2.18 7.35
N GLY A 587 -2.64 1.86 7.33
CA GLY A 587 -3.70 2.71 6.77
C GLY A 587 -4.21 2.22 5.43
N VAL A 588 -3.46 1.39 4.70
CA VAL A 588 -3.91 0.81 3.42
C VAL A 588 -5.22 0.04 3.61
N ARG A 589 -5.28 -0.83 4.61
CA ARG A 589 -6.45 -1.69 4.84
C ARG A 589 -7.58 -0.90 5.49
N LEU A 590 -7.26 0.01 6.41
CA LEU A 590 -8.22 0.93 7.00
C LEU A 590 -8.99 1.75 5.94
N LEU A 591 -8.26 2.37 5.00
CA LEU A 591 -8.85 3.17 3.93
C LEU A 591 -9.57 2.31 2.89
N THR A 592 -9.05 1.12 2.58
CA THR A 592 -9.71 0.20 1.65
C THR A 592 -11.03 -0.32 2.24
N GLU A 593 -11.04 -0.78 3.50
CA GLU A 593 -12.27 -1.20 4.19
C GLU A 593 -13.26 -0.05 4.34
N PHE A 594 -12.80 1.20 4.56
CA PHE A 594 -13.69 2.37 4.51
C PHE A 594 -14.39 2.52 3.15
N VAL A 595 -13.66 2.45 2.04
CA VAL A 595 -14.27 2.58 0.71
C VAL A 595 -15.19 1.40 0.41
N LEU A 596 -14.81 0.16 0.72
CA LEU A 596 -15.65 -1.02 0.47
C LEU A 596 -16.91 -1.03 1.34
N ASN A 597 -16.84 -0.62 2.61
CA ASN A 597 -17.98 -0.54 3.52
C ASN A 597 -18.92 0.64 3.21
N ASP A 598 -18.55 1.55 2.31
CA ASP A 598 -19.37 2.70 1.86
C ASP A 598 -19.82 2.59 0.38
N ALA A 599 -19.33 1.58 -0.35
CA ALA A 599 -19.74 1.24 -1.71
C ALA A 599 -21.00 0.33 -1.75
N LEU A 600 -21.31 -0.31 -0.62
CA LEU A 600 -22.43 -1.22 -0.38
C LEU A 600 -23.69 -0.46 0.06
#